data_AF-A0A8D2GN72-F1
#
_entry.id   AF-A0A8D2GN72-F1
#
_cell.length_a   1.000
_cell.length_b   1.000
_cell.length_c   1.000
_cell.angle_alpha   90.00
_cell.angle_beta   90.00
_cell.angle_gamma   90.00
#
_symmetry.space_group_name_H-M   'P 1'
#
loop_
_entity.id
_entity.type
_entity.pdbx_description
1 polymer ?
#
loop_
_entity_poly.entity_id
_entity_poly.type
_entity_poly.pdbx_seq_one_letter_code
_entity_poly.pdbx_strand_id
1 'polypeptide(L)'
;MECRTKENPERTFDLVLKVKCHASENEDPVILWKFPEDFGDQEVLQSVPKFCFPFDVERVSQNQVGQHFTFVLTDIESKQRFGFCRLTSGGKICLCILSYLPWFEVYYKLLNTLADYLAKELENDLNETLKSLYNHPVPKANTPVTLSVNQEIFIASEQVLKDQLSLIPHSYFIAPDVTGLPTIPESRNLTEYFVAVDVNNMLQLYASMLHERRIIITSSKLSTVSTSHFF
;
A
#
# COMPACT_ATOMS: atom_id res chain seq x y z
N MET A 1 -16.31 -16.63 -11.97
CA MET A 1 -15.99 -15.65 -10.91
C MET A 1 -14.48 -15.47 -10.98
N GLU A 2 -13.98 -14.47 -11.71
CA GLU A 2 -12.59 -14.47 -12.19
C GLU A 2 -11.63 -13.59 -11.36
N CYS A 3 -12.11 -12.48 -10.77
CA CYS A 3 -11.24 -11.53 -10.07
C CYS A 3 -11.42 -11.58 -8.53
N ARG A 4 -10.30 -11.58 -7.80
CA ARG A 4 -10.27 -11.50 -6.32
C ARG A 4 -10.26 -10.05 -5.79
N THR A 5 -10.20 -9.05 -6.66
CA THR A 5 -10.44 -7.66 -6.28
C THR A 5 -11.95 -7.43 -6.06
N LYS A 6 -12.29 -6.55 -5.11
CA LYS A 6 -13.67 -6.11 -4.89
C LYS A 6 -14.05 -5.10 -5.97
N GLU A 7 -15.08 -5.40 -6.77
CA GLU A 7 -15.42 -4.59 -7.95
C GLU A 7 -15.90 -3.18 -7.59
N ASN A 8 -16.75 -3.07 -6.56
CA ASN A 8 -17.33 -1.80 -6.13
C ASN A 8 -17.11 -1.61 -4.62
N PRO A 9 -15.89 -1.25 -4.17
CA PRO A 9 -15.68 -0.91 -2.78
C PRO A 9 -16.41 0.39 -2.44
N GLU A 10 -16.92 0.50 -1.21
CA GLU A 10 -17.70 1.67 -0.78
C GLU A 10 -16.84 2.92 -0.60
N ARG A 11 -15.55 2.73 -0.34
CA ARG A 11 -14.60 3.80 0.02
C ARG A 11 -13.28 3.63 -0.71
N THR A 12 -12.56 4.73 -0.83
CA THR A 12 -11.19 4.73 -1.33
C THR A 12 -10.31 3.89 -0.42
N PHE A 13 -10.37 4.08 0.89
CA PHE A 13 -9.71 3.23 1.88
C PHE A 13 -10.59 3.08 3.13
N ASP A 14 -10.30 2.06 3.92
CA ASP A 14 -11.10 1.70 5.09
C ASP A 14 -10.49 2.20 6.40
N LEU A 15 -9.15 2.15 6.50
CA LEU A 15 -8.41 2.45 7.72
C LEU A 15 -7.00 2.94 7.40
N VAL A 16 -6.52 3.94 8.14
CA VAL A 16 -5.11 4.32 8.22
C VAL A 16 -4.63 4.14 9.66
N LEU A 17 -3.48 3.50 9.85
CA LEU A 17 -2.85 3.30 11.15
C LEU A 17 -1.44 3.87 11.18
N LYS A 18 -1.06 4.40 12.34
CA LYS A 18 0.33 4.60 12.76
C LYS A 18 0.62 3.62 13.87
N VAL A 19 1.46 2.64 13.60
CA VAL A 19 1.76 1.53 14.51
C VAL A 19 3.21 1.62 14.98
N LYS A 20 3.44 1.46 16.27
CA LYS A 20 4.75 1.31 16.88
C LYS A 20 5.09 -0.18 17.01
N CYS A 21 6.29 -0.54 16.61
CA CYS A 21 6.82 -1.89 16.72
C CYS A 21 6.88 -2.33 18.19
N HIS A 22 6.65 -3.62 18.43
CA HIS A 22 6.80 -4.24 19.74
C HIS A 22 8.29 -4.31 20.15
N ALA A 23 8.56 -4.40 21.45
CA ALA A 23 9.94 -4.51 21.94
C ALA A 23 10.46 -5.96 21.92
N SER A 24 9.56 -6.94 22.02
CA SER A 24 9.86 -8.38 22.01
C SER A 24 8.68 -9.19 21.46
N GLU A 25 8.91 -10.45 21.11
CA GLU A 25 7.89 -11.35 20.52
C GLU A 25 6.67 -11.59 21.43
N ASN A 26 6.81 -11.35 22.74
CA ASN A 26 5.74 -11.49 23.73
C ASN A 26 4.82 -10.26 23.82
N GLU A 27 5.15 -9.18 23.13
CA GLU A 27 4.39 -7.93 23.14
C GLU A 27 3.74 -7.69 21.77
N ASP A 28 2.52 -7.16 21.77
CA ASP A 28 1.86 -6.78 20.53
C ASP A 28 2.30 -5.36 20.09
N PRO A 29 2.42 -5.09 18.78
CA PRO A 29 2.61 -3.74 18.28
C PRO A 29 1.49 -2.79 18.74
N VAL A 30 1.84 -1.54 19.06
CA VAL A 30 0.92 -0.57 19.64
C VAL A 30 0.41 0.39 18.57
N ILE A 31 -0.90 0.52 18.45
CA ILE A 31 -1.52 1.56 17.61
C ILE A 31 -1.35 2.91 18.32
N LEU A 32 -0.58 3.82 17.72
CA LEU A 32 -0.37 5.17 18.23
C LEU A 32 -1.49 6.12 17.78
N TRP A 33 -1.99 5.90 16.57
CA TRP A 33 -2.99 6.77 15.95
C TRP A 33 -3.71 5.99 14.85
N LYS A 34 -4.99 6.30 14.62
CA LYS A 34 -5.81 5.69 13.58
C LYS A 34 -6.78 6.69 12.96
N PHE A 35 -7.13 6.46 11.72
CA PHE A 35 -8.20 7.18 11.02
C PHE A 35 -9.06 6.21 10.20
N PRO A 36 -10.40 6.26 10.30
CA PRO A 36 -11.15 7.15 11.17
C PRO A 36 -11.06 6.71 12.65
N GLU A 37 -11.29 7.63 13.58
CA GLU A 37 -11.13 7.38 15.03
C GLU A 37 -12.19 6.40 15.57
N ASP A 38 -13.37 6.39 14.97
CA ASP A 38 -14.50 5.52 15.30
C ASP A 38 -14.47 4.17 14.58
N PHE A 39 -13.37 3.83 13.89
CA PHE A 39 -13.22 2.52 13.25
C PHE A 39 -13.41 1.38 14.28
N GLY A 40 -14.43 0.55 14.04
CA GLY A 40 -15.00 -0.37 15.03
C GLY A 40 -14.64 -1.85 14.89
N ASP A 41 -13.97 -2.26 13.81
CA ASP A 41 -13.61 -3.67 13.59
C ASP A 41 -12.38 -4.05 14.43
N GLN A 42 -12.62 -4.74 15.55
CA GLN A 42 -11.59 -5.14 16.51
C GLN A 42 -10.65 -6.22 15.95
N GLU A 43 -11.13 -7.10 15.08
CA GLU A 43 -10.29 -8.16 14.49
C GLU A 43 -9.23 -7.55 13.57
N VAL A 44 -9.63 -6.57 12.77
CA VAL A 44 -8.70 -5.77 11.95
C VAL A 44 -7.72 -4.99 12.83
N LEU A 45 -8.20 -4.35 13.92
CA LEU A 45 -7.34 -3.59 14.84
C LEU A 45 -6.35 -4.47 15.60
N GLN A 46 -6.61 -5.77 15.77
CA GLN A 46 -5.67 -6.71 16.40
C GLN A 46 -4.70 -7.33 15.38
N SER A 47 -5.17 -7.63 14.17
CA SER A 47 -4.38 -8.33 13.15
C SER A 47 -3.45 -7.40 12.39
N VAL A 48 -3.93 -6.26 11.89
CA VAL A 48 -3.15 -5.33 11.04
C VAL A 48 -1.85 -4.88 11.70
N PRO A 49 -1.79 -4.53 13.00
CA PRO A 49 -0.53 -4.17 13.64
C PRO A 49 0.55 -5.26 13.54
N LYS A 50 0.16 -6.54 13.61
CA LYS A 50 1.08 -7.68 13.46
C LYS A 50 1.61 -7.78 12.02
N PHE A 51 0.74 -7.58 11.03
CA PHE A 51 1.13 -7.51 9.62
C PHE A 51 1.97 -6.29 9.25
N CYS A 52 1.98 -5.23 10.07
CA CYS A 52 2.87 -4.08 9.88
C CYS A 52 4.34 -4.40 10.23
N PHE A 53 4.59 -5.46 11.00
CA PHE A 53 5.93 -5.92 11.37
C PHE A 53 6.05 -7.46 11.19
N PRO A 54 5.94 -7.98 9.96
CA PRO A 54 5.86 -9.42 9.69
C PRO A 54 7.26 -10.06 9.65
N PHE A 55 8.08 -9.80 10.68
CA PHE A 55 9.44 -10.29 10.80
C PHE A 55 9.83 -10.40 12.28
N ASP A 56 10.85 -11.22 12.54
CA ASP A 56 11.44 -11.36 13.87
C ASP A 56 12.26 -10.11 14.21
N VAL A 57 11.75 -9.31 15.15
CA VAL A 57 12.32 -8.02 15.57
C VAL A 57 13.66 -8.20 16.30
N GLU A 58 13.91 -9.34 16.92
CA GLU A 58 15.16 -9.62 17.62
C GLU A 58 16.27 -10.05 16.66
N ARG A 59 15.90 -10.78 15.59
CA ARG A 59 16.87 -11.32 14.62
C ARG A 59 17.19 -10.39 13.47
N VAL A 60 16.26 -9.52 13.07
CA VAL A 60 16.41 -8.71 11.86
C VAL A 60 16.66 -7.26 12.20
N SER A 61 17.76 -6.72 11.68
CA SER A 61 17.98 -5.27 11.74
C SER A 61 16.91 -4.56 10.91
N GLN A 62 16.09 -3.77 11.59
CA GLN A 62 14.97 -3.01 11.04
C GLN A 62 15.33 -2.13 9.82
N ASN A 63 16.62 -1.78 9.64
CA ASN A 63 17.10 -1.01 8.49
C ASN A 63 17.20 -1.80 7.18
N GLN A 64 17.14 -3.14 7.23
CA GLN A 64 17.31 -4.01 6.05
C GLN A 64 15.98 -4.43 5.41
N VAL A 65 14.85 -4.08 6.02
CA VAL A 65 13.54 -4.68 5.75
C VAL A 65 12.82 -4.07 4.54
N GLY A 66 13.33 -2.96 3.98
CA GLY A 66 12.70 -2.24 2.87
C GLY A 66 11.64 -1.25 3.37
N GLN A 67 11.52 -0.10 2.71
CA GLN A 67 10.72 1.02 3.21
C GLN A 67 9.21 0.82 2.97
N HIS A 68 8.83 0.19 1.86
CA HIS A 68 7.44 -0.02 1.49
C HIS A 68 7.21 -1.50 1.21
N PHE A 69 6.05 -2.00 1.60
CA PHE A 69 5.58 -3.33 1.25
C PHE A 69 4.05 -3.33 1.30
N THR A 70 3.42 -4.35 0.74
CA THR A 70 1.97 -4.53 0.84
C THR A 70 1.65 -5.94 1.30
N PHE A 71 0.87 -6.09 2.37
CA PHE A 71 0.28 -7.37 2.74
C PHE A 71 -1.16 -7.46 2.24
N VAL A 72 -1.73 -8.67 2.26
CA VAL A 72 -3.12 -8.89 1.85
C VAL A 72 -3.87 -9.64 2.95
N LEU A 73 -5.02 -9.11 3.36
CA LEU A 73 -6.03 -9.85 4.11
C LEU A 73 -7.07 -10.37 3.12
N THR A 74 -7.51 -11.60 3.31
CA THR A 74 -8.56 -12.20 2.49
C THR A 74 -9.84 -12.24 3.30
N ASP A 75 -10.92 -11.66 2.78
CA ASP A 75 -12.23 -11.69 3.43
C ASP A 75 -12.96 -13.02 3.19
N ILE A 76 -14.16 -13.14 3.77
CA ILE A 76 -14.99 -14.35 3.65
C ILE A 76 -15.48 -14.63 2.22
N GLU A 77 -15.52 -13.60 1.37
CA GLU A 77 -15.87 -13.71 -0.06
C GLU A 77 -14.62 -14.00 -0.93
N SER A 78 -13.48 -14.31 -0.29
CA SER A 78 -12.17 -14.52 -0.92
C SER A 78 -11.62 -13.27 -1.64
N LYS A 79 -12.14 -12.09 -1.31
CA LYS A 79 -11.69 -10.81 -1.85
C LYS A 79 -10.50 -10.28 -1.09
N GLN A 80 -9.64 -9.58 -1.80
CA GLN A 80 -8.37 -9.08 -1.29
C GLN A 80 -8.52 -7.67 -0.74
N ARG A 81 -8.06 -7.48 0.50
CA ARG A 81 -7.88 -6.18 1.14
C ARG A 81 -6.39 -5.94 1.32
N PHE A 82 -5.88 -4.90 0.68
CA PHE A 82 -4.47 -4.57 0.61
C PHE A 82 -4.09 -3.65 1.77
N GLY A 83 -3.08 -4.05 2.54
CA GLY A 83 -2.45 -3.23 3.57
C GLY A 83 -1.16 -2.64 3.04
N PHE A 84 -1.22 -1.42 2.53
CA PHE A 84 -0.07 -0.67 2.01
C PHE A 84 0.72 -0.10 3.18
N CYS A 85 1.97 -0.52 3.32
CA CYS A 85 2.81 -0.16 4.46
C CYS A 85 3.98 0.74 4.04
N ARG A 86 4.33 1.67 4.93
CA ARG A 86 5.59 2.43 4.93
C ARG A 86 6.25 2.32 6.30
N LEU A 87 7.36 1.60 6.38
CA LEU A 87 8.24 1.56 7.54
C LEU A 87 9.12 2.82 7.57
N THR A 88 9.21 3.47 8.73
CA THR A 88 10.13 4.59 8.92
C THR A 88 11.58 4.11 8.98
N SER A 89 12.54 5.01 8.78
CA SER A 89 13.96 4.71 9.05
C SER A 89 14.12 4.17 10.49
N GLY A 90 14.83 3.06 10.64
CA GLY A 90 14.90 2.34 11.90
C GLY A 90 13.77 1.37 12.17
N GLY A 91 12.75 1.23 11.31
CA GLY A 91 11.67 0.21 11.37
C GLY A 91 10.92 0.07 12.69
N LYS A 92 10.89 1.13 13.51
CA LYS A 92 10.14 1.20 14.77
C LYS A 92 8.71 1.69 14.61
N ILE A 93 8.41 2.37 13.50
CA ILE A 93 7.08 2.89 13.20
C ILE A 93 6.70 2.44 11.79
N CYS A 94 5.44 2.03 11.64
CA CYS A 94 4.84 1.70 10.36
C CYS A 94 3.59 2.57 10.17
N LEU A 95 3.46 3.18 8.99
CA LEU A 95 2.21 3.73 8.51
C LEU A 95 1.55 2.71 7.60
N CYS A 96 0.27 2.41 7.81
CA CYS A 96 -0.47 1.43 7.03
C CYS A 96 -1.78 2.03 6.53
N ILE A 97 -2.07 1.91 5.24
CA ILE A 97 -3.38 2.17 4.64
C ILE A 97 -4.00 0.85 4.24
N LEU A 98 -5.21 0.57 4.72
CA LEU A 98 -5.98 -0.62 4.38
C LEU A 98 -7.06 -0.25 3.35
N SER A 99 -7.05 -0.89 2.18
CA SER A 99 -8.00 -0.60 1.10
C SER A 99 -8.28 -1.84 0.24
N TYR A 100 -9.47 -1.91 -0.36
CA TYR A 100 -9.79 -2.89 -1.40
C TYR A 100 -9.28 -2.48 -2.79
N LEU A 101 -8.86 -1.23 -2.97
CA LEU A 101 -8.37 -0.71 -4.25
C LEU A 101 -6.87 -1.02 -4.40
N PRO A 102 -6.45 -1.73 -5.46
CA PRO A 102 -5.05 -2.12 -5.67
C PRO A 102 -4.21 -0.97 -6.25
N TRP A 103 -4.24 0.21 -5.64
CA TRP A 103 -3.59 1.43 -6.15
C TRP A 103 -2.20 1.62 -5.52
N PHE A 104 -1.30 0.68 -5.78
CA PHE A 104 0.03 0.61 -5.16
C PHE A 104 0.80 1.94 -5.24
N GLU A 105 0.94 2.50 -6.44
CA GLU A 105 1.72 3.72 -6.68
C GLU A 105 1.09 4.95 -6.00
N VAL A 106 -0.25 5.02 -5.99
CA VAL A 106 -1.00 6.10 -5.33
C VAL A 106 -0.78 6.03 -3.82
N TYR A 107 -1.01 4.87 -3.22
CA TYR A 107 -0.92 4.72 -1.76
C TYR A 107 0.51 4.82 -1.25
N TYR A 108 1.52 4.32 -1.96
CA TYR A 108 2.90 4.52 -1.55
C TYR A 108 3.33 5.98 -1.59
N LYS A 109 2.90 6.75 -2.60
CA LYS A 109 3.15 8.20 -2.63
C LYS A 109 2.39 8.93 -1.52
N LEU A 110 1.12 8.59 -1.30
CA LEU A 110 0.33 9.14 -0.19
C LEU A 110 0.99 8.86 1.16
N LEU A 111 1.45 7.63 1.41
CA LEU A 111 2.16 7.25 2.63
C LEU A 111 3.44 8.07 2.86
N ASN A 112 4.17 8.42 1.79
CA ASN A 112 5.31 9.33 1.91
C ASN A 112 4.88 10.72 2.37
N THR A 113 3.83 11.30 1.78
CA THR A 113 3.29 12.59 2.20
C THR A 113 2.78 12.55 3.64
N LEU A 114 2.02 11.54 4.03
CA LEU A 114 1.52 11.39 5.39
C LEU A 114 2.67 11.28 6.40
N ALA A 115 3.75 10.58 6.04
CA ALA A 115 4.94 10.53 6.87
C ALA A 115 5.63 11.89 7.01
N ASP A 116 5.71 12.66 5.95
CA ASP A 116 6.30 14.01 5.95
C ASP A 116 5.46 14.98 6.80
N TYR A 117 4.13 14.88 6.75
CA TYR A 117 3.24 15.64 7.64
C TYR A 117 3.43 15.28 9.10
N LEU A 118 3.53 13.99 9.42
CA LEU A 118 3.82 13.54 10.77
C LEU A 118 5.19 13.99 11.27
N ALA A 119 6.20 14.05 10.41
CA ALA A 119 7.53 14.52 10.77
C ALA A 119 7.58 16.05 10.99
N LYS A 120 6.69 16.80 10.36
CA LYS A 120 6.56 18.26 10.48
C LYS A 120 5.48 18.71 11.48
N GLU A 121 4.86 17.76 12.18
CA GLU A 121 3.76 18.01 13.14
C GLU A 121 2.55 18.72 12.50
N LEU A 122 2.29 18.46 11.21
CA LEU A 122 1.17 19.02 10.44
C LEU A 122 -0.09 18.13 10.56
N GLU A 123 -0.61 17.98 11.77
CA GLU A 123 -1.76 17.09 12.04
C GLU A 123 -3.06 17.56 11.37
N ASN A 124 -3.27 18.87 11.24
CA ASN A 124 -4.45 19.42 10.57
C ASN A 124 -4.47 19.04 9.08
N ASP A 125 -3.37 19.29 8.38
CA ASP A 125 -3.24 18.96 6.95
C ASP A 125 -3.40 17.45 6.70
N LEU A 126 -2.84 16.62 7.59
CA LEU A 126 -2.99 15.17 7.55
C LEU A 126 -4.45 14.77 7.68
N ASN A 127 -5.15 15.29 8.68
CA ASN A 127 -6.56 14.97 8.91
C ASN A 127 -7.46 15.49 7.79
N GLU A 128 -7.21 16.68 7.25
CA GLU A 128 -7.95 17.24 6.12
C GLU A 128 -7.77 16.39 4.86
N THR A 129 -6.53 16.00 4.55
CA THR A 129 -6.22 15.12 3.41
C THR A 129 -6.95 13.79 3.52
N LEU A 130 -6.88 13.15 4.69
CA LEU A 130 -7.52 11.85 4.93
C LEU A 130 -9.04 11.95 4.92
N LYS A 131 -9.63 12.98 5.54
CA LYS A 131 -11.08 13.22 5.51
C LYS A 131 -11.57 13.48 4.09
N SER A 132 -10.85 14.29 3.31
CA SER A 132 -11.18 14.58 1.92
C SER A 132 -11.19 13.29 1.09
N LEU A 133 -10.12 12.49 1.16
CA LEU A 133 -10.01 11.25 0.41
C LEU A 133 -11.00 10.16 0.87
N TYR A 134 -11.26 10.04 2.18
CA TYR A 134 -12.16 9.04 2.76
C TYR A 134 -13.63 9.29 2.42
N ASN A 135 -14.03 10.56 2.31
CA ASN A 135 -15.38 10.97 1.95
C ASN A 135 -15.56 11.12 0.43
N HIS A 136 -14.48 11.14 -0.34
CA HIS A 136 -14.55 11.16 -1.79
C HIS A 136 -15.13 9.84 -2.32
N PRO A 137 -16.13 9.86 -3.22
CA PRO A 137 -16.64 8.64 -3.83
C PRO A 137 -15.52 7.93 -4.60
N VAL A 138 -15.57 6.60 -4.71
CA VAL A 138 -14.55 5.88 -5.47
C VAL A 138 -14.53 6.39 -6.92
N PRO A 139 -13.45 7.07 -7.37
CA PRO A 139 -13.36 7.63 -8.70
C PRO A 139 -13.32 6.51 -9.75
N LYS A 140 -13.83 6.81 -10.94
CA LYS A 140 -13.65 5.94 -12.10
C LYS A 140 -12.19 5.98 -12.56
N ALA A 141 -11.74 4.89 -13.18
CA ALA A 141 -10.43 4.83 -13.81
C ALA A 141 -10.19 6.05 -14.74
N ASN A 142 -8.95 6.50 -14.78
CA ASN A 142 -8.47 7.63 -15.59
C ASN A 142 -9.11 8.99 -15.25
N THR A 143 -9.77 9.12 -14.09
CA THR A 143 -10.34 10.40 -13.61
C THR A 143 -9.36 11.08 -12.65
N PRO A 144 -9.11 12.40 -12.78
CA PRO A 144 -8.30 13.14 -11.81
C PRO A 144 -9.05 13.28 -10.47
N VAL A 145 -8.33 13.08 -9.38
CA VAL A 145 -8.77 13.32 -8.01
C VAL A 145 -7.86 14.38 -7.41
N THR A 146 -8.43 15.54 -7.10
CA THR A 146 -7.72 16.61 -6.41
C THR A 146 -7.58 16.26 -4.93
N LEU A 147 -6.34 16.25 -4.45
CA LEU A 147 -6.04 16.17 -3.03
C LEU A 147 -5.90 17.58 -2.47
N SER A 148 -6.38 17.78 -1.25
CA SER A 148 -6.17 19.01 -0.49
C SER A 148 -4.85 18.91 0.27
N VAL A 149 -3.71 18.80 -0.42
CA VAL A 149 -2.39 18.80 0.25
C VAL A 149 -1.64 20.11 0.00
N ASN A 150 -0.93 20.57 1.04
CA ASN A 150 -0.09 21.78 1.00
C ASN A 150 1.22 21.59 0.20
N GLN A 151 1.49 20.40 -0.32
CA GLN A 151 2.66 20.08 -1.16
C GLN A 151 2.20 19.59 -2.52
N GLU A 152 2.87 19.98 -3.61
CA GLU A 152 2.56 19.49 -4.94
C GLU A 152 2.82 17.98 -5.07
N ILE A 153 1.76 17.17 -5.00
CA ILE A 153 1.81 15.74 -5.33
C ILE A 153 1.24 15.56 -6.73
N PHE A 154 2.05 15.01 -7.63
CA PHE A 154 1.62 14.58 -8.95
C PHE A 154 1.76 13.05 -9.07
N ILE A 155 0.63 12.39 -9.32
CA ILE A 155 0.58 10.95 -9.63
C ILE A 155 -0.23 10.77 -10.90
N ALA A 156 0.46 10.82 -12.04
CA ALA A 156 -0.11 10.50 -13.34
C ALA A 156 0.66 9.32 -13.95
N SER A 157 -0.06 8.42 -14.61
CA SER A 157 0.54 7.54 -15.62
C SER A 157 0.83 8.39 -16.86
N GLU A 158 2.00 8.23 -17.48
CA GLU A 158 2.47 9.07 -18.61
C GLU A 158 1.47 9.12 -19.79
N GLN A 159 0.58 8.13 -19.92
CA GLN A 159 -0.37 8.05 -21.02
C GLN A 159 -1.45 9.14 -21.02
N VAL A 160 -1.66 9.88 -19.92
CA VAL A 160 -2.66 10.96 -19.83
C VAL A 160 -2.00 12.36 -19.89
N LEU A 161 -0.67 12.43 -20.04
CA LEU A 161 0.12 13.63 -19.77
C LEU A 161 0.31 14.58 -20.98
N LYS A 162 -0.59 14.64 -21.96
CA LYS A 162 -0.43 15.56 -23.11
C LYS A 162 -1.41 16.72 -23.24
N ASP A 163 -2.63 16.66 -22.68
CA ASP A 163 -3.65 17.68 -23.00
C ASP A 163 -4.26 18.47 -21.82
N GLN A 164 -3.87 18.24 -20.55
CA GLN A 164 -4.51 18.91 -19.38
C GLN A 164 -3.57 19.58 -18.37
N LEU A 165 -2.32 19.90 -18.74
CA LEU A 165 -1.30 20.38 -17.79
C LEU A 165 -1.33 21.87 -17.42
N SER A 166 -2.27 22.67 -17.90
CA SER A 166 -2.15 24.13 -17.78
C SER A 166 -2.94 24.81 -16.66
N LEU A 167 -3.77 24.12 -15.86
CA LEU A 167 -4.79 24.83 -15.04
C LEU A 167 -5.10 24.33 -13.62
N ILE A 168 -4.35 23.40 -13.01
CA ILE A 168 -4.70 22.91 -11.65
C ILE A 168 -3.58 23.23 -10.65
N PRO A 169 -3.74 24.27 -9.80
CA PRO A 169 -2.75 24.64 -8.77
C PRO A 169 -2.81 23.76 -7.51
N HIS A 170 -3.52 22.63 -7.56
CA HIS A 170 -3.70 21.72 -6.43
C HIS A 170 -3.12 20.35 -6.80
N SER A 171 -2.47 19.69 -5.85
CA SER A 171 -2.05 18.29 -5.97
C SER A 171 -3.18 17.38 -6.44
N TYR A 172 -2.90 16.46 -7.36
CA TYR A 172 -3.88 15.49 -7.83
C TYR A 172 -3.23 14.16 -8.20
N PHE A 173 -4.04 13.10 -8.18
CA PHE A 173 -3.68 11.83 -8.80
C PHE A 173 -4.73 11.43 -9.83
N ILE A 174 -4.31 10.65 -10.82
CA ILE A 174 -5.21 10.00 -11.76
C ILE A 174 -5.53 8.62 -11.20
N ALA A 175 -6.82 8.33 -10.98
CA ALA A 175 -7.25 7.02 -10.54
C ALA A 175 -6.78 5.97 -11.57
N PRO A 176 -6.00 4.95 -11.17
CA PRO A 176 -5.39 4.04 -12.12
C PRO A 176 -6.44 3.12 -12.75
N ASP A 177 -6.22 2.78 -14.01
CA ASP A 177 -6.94 1.71 -14.68
C ASP A 177 -6.32 0.36 -14.31
N VAL A 178 -7.07 -0.45 -13.56
CA VAL A 178 -6.64 -1.77 -13.10
C VAL A 178 -6.85 -2.87 -14.16
N THR A 179 -7.44 -2.54 -15.32
CA THR A 179 -7.65 -3.48 -16.43
C THR A 179 -6.51 -3.50 -17.43
N GLY A 180 -5.68 -2.45 -17.44
CA GLY A 180 -4.49 -2.36 -18.28
C GLY A 180 -3.39 -3.33 -17.84
N LEU A 181 -2.55 -3.75 -18.80
CA LEU A 181 -1.35 -4.52 -18.48
C LEU A 181 -0.37 -3.64 -17.67
N PRO A 182 0.24 -4.17 -16.60
CA PRO A 182 1.30 -3.45 -15.90
C PRO A 182 2.52 -3.26 -16.80
N THR A 183 3.12 -2.07 -16.75
CA THR A 183 4.32 -1.71 -17.52
C THR A 183 5.52 -1.49 -16.60
N ILE A 184 6.73 -1.68 -17.14
CA ILE A 184 8.00 -1.38 -16.47
C ILE A 184 8.53 -0.06 -17.05
N PRO A 185 8.92 0.94 -16.24
CA PRO A 185 9.09 0.89 -14.78
C PRO A 185 7.89 1.37 -13.94
N GLU A 186 6.75 1.64 -14.55
CA GLU A 186 5.62 2.33 -13.88
C GLU A 186 5.00 1.48 -12.76
N SER A 187 4.80 0.18 -12.99
CA SER A 187 4.35 -0.75 -11.97
C SER A 187 5.52 -1.11 -11.08
N ARG A 188 5.45 -0.68 -9.81
CA ARG A 188 6.50 -0.97 -8.84
C ARG A 188 6.65 -2.46 -8.59
N ASN A 189 5.52 -3.18 -8.51
CA ASN A 189 5.53 -4.61 -8.26
C ASN A 189 6.26 -5.36 -9.39
N LEU A 190 5.91 -5.08 -10.65
CA LEU A 190 6.53 -5.76 -11.80
C LEU A 190 8.00 -5.43 -11.93
N THR A 191 8.34 -4.16 -11.73
CA THR A 191 9.72 -3.68 -11.80
C THR A 191 10.58 -4.32 -10.73
N GLU A 192 10.11 -4.38 -9.48
CA GLU A 192 10.88 -4.97 -8.38
C GLU A 192 11.01 -6.50 -8.53
N TYR A 193 9.95 -7.19 -8.96
CA TYR A 193 10.01 -8.62 -9.26
C TYR A 193 11.01 -8.94 -10.38
N PHE A 194 10.92 -8.22 -11.50
CA PHE A 194 11.79 -8.43 -12.65
C PHE A 194 13.27 -8.14 -12.35
N VAL A 195 13.56 -7.18 -11.46
CA VAL A 195 14.93 -6.87 -11.04
C VAL A 195 15.47 -7.90 -10.03
N ALA A 196 14.61 -8.43 -9.16
CA ALA A 196 15.03 -9.29 -8.05
C ALA A 196 15.10 -10.78 -8.40
N VAL A 197 14.36 -11.24 -9.41
CA VAL A 197 14.21 -12.67 -9.75
C VAL A 197 14.75 -12.92 -11.16
N ASP A 198 15.67 -13.87 -11.28
CA ASP A 198 16.20 -14.26 -12.60
C ASP A 198 15.15 -14.99 -13.45
N VAL A 199 15.36 -14.95 -14.76
CA VAL A 199 14.43 -15.51 -15.75
C VAL A 199 14.12 -16.99 -15.51
N ASN A 200 15.08 -17.81 -15.06
CA ASN A 200 14.81 -19.23 -14.82
C ASN A 200 13.86 -19.39 -13.64
N ASN A 201 14.09 -18.67 -12.55
CA ASN A 201 13.20 -18.69 -11.39
C ASN A 201 11.82 -18.11 -11.70
N MET A 202 11.72 -17.09 -12.56
CA MET A 202 10.42 -16.59 -13.03
C MET A 202 9.63 -17.67 -13.77
N LEU A 203 10.28 -18.44 -14.65
CA LEU A 203 9.64 -19.54 -15.38
C LEU A 203 9.25 -20.71 -14.47
N GLN A 204 10.08 -21.03 -13.47
CA GLN A 204 9.78 -22.06 -12.48
C GLN A 204 8.58 -21.68 -11.60
N LEU A 205 8.50 -20.41 -11.19
CA LEU A 205 7.38 -19.88 -10.44
C LEU A 205 6.09 -19.98 -11.26
N TYR A 206 6.12 -19.49 -12.50
CA TYR A 206 5.00 -19.57 -13.43
C TYR A 206 4.54 -21.02 -13.65
N ALA A 207 5.46 -21.94 -13.94
CA ALA A 207 5.14 -23.35 -14.11
C ALA A 207 4.55 -23.96 -12.82
N SER A 208 5.05 -23.58 -11.64
CA SER A 208 4.53 -24.05 -10.35
C SER A 208 3.11 -23.56 -10.08
N MET A 209 2.80 -22.31 -10.46
CA MET A 209 1.45 -21.73 -10.35
C MET A 209 0.45 -22.44 -11.26
N LEU A 210 0.85 -22.76 -12.51
CA LEU A 210 0.02 -23.53 -13.45
C LEU A 210 -0.33 -24.95 -12.94
N HIS A 211 0.43 -25.47 -11.97
CA HIS A 211 0.19 -26.76 -11.34
C HIS A 211 -0.38 -26.62 -9.91
N GLU A 212 -0.85 -25.42 -9.53
CA GLU A 212 -1.44 -25.12 -8.22
C GLU A 212 -0.58 -25.63 -7.05
N ARG A 213 0.74 -25.49 -7.17
CA ARG A 213 1.68 -25.96 -6.14
C ARG A 213 1.60 -25.07 -4.90
N ARG A 214 2.02 -25.62 -3.77
CA ARG A 214 2.28 -24.85 -2.55
C ARG A 214 3.62 -24.15 -2.73
N ILE A 215 3.58 -22.83 -2.93
CA ILE A 215 4.77 -22.02 -3.23
C ILE A 215 5.11 -21.17 -2.00
N ILE A 216 6.38 -21.15 -1.63
CA ILE A 216 6.91 -20.27 -0.59
C ILE A 216 8.02 -19.43 -1.22
N ILE A 217 7.88 -18.11 -1.12
CA ILE A 217 8.89 -17.14 -1.55
C ILE A 217 9.52 -16.53 -0.30
N THR A 218 10.86 -16.51 -0.26
CA THR A 218 11.61 -15.95 0.86
C THR A 218 12.49 -14.80 0.38
N SER A 219 12.55 -13.72 1.15
CA SER A 219 13.48 -12.61 0.93
C SER A 219 13.88 -11.99 2.26
N SER A 220 15.06 -11.36 2.30
CA SER A 220 15.46 -10.51 3.43
C SER A 220 14.80 -9.13 3.40
N LYS A 221 14.15 -8.75 2.29
CA LYS A 221 13.44 -7.47 2.11
C LYS A 221 11.94 -7.70 1.94
N LEU A 222 11.12 -7.01 2.73
CA LEU A 222 9.66 -7.08 2.64
C LEU A 222 9.14 -6.51 1.33
N SER A 223 9.78 -5.46 0.80
CA SER A 223 9.40 -4.91 -0.50
C SER A 223 9.42 -6.01 -1.55
N THR A 224 10.52 -6.75 -1.64
CA THR A 224 10.75 -7.77 -2.66
C THR A 224 9.88 -9.01 -2.47
N VAL A 225 9.62 -9.46 -1.23
CA VAL A 225 8.72 -10.60 -1.01
C VAL A 225 7.28 -10.23 -1.33
N SER A 226 6.85 -9.00 -0.98
CA SER A 226 5.48 -8.56 -1.27
C SER A 226 5.25 -8.43 -2.77
N THR A 227 6.18 -7.83 -3.51
CA THR A 227 6.05 -7.62 -4.96
C THR A 227 6.03 -8.93 -5.74
N SER A 228 6.83 -9.92 -5.31
CA SER A 228 6.86 -11.26 -5.91
C SER A 228 5.59 -12.07 -5.71
N HIS A 229 4.71 -11.69 -4.77
CA HIS A 229 3.43 -12.37 -4.52
C HIS A 229 2.29 -11.86 -5.42
N PHE A 230 2.43 -10.68 -6.02
CA PHE A 230 1.37 -10.06 -6.83
C PHE A 230 1.42 -10.45 -8.33
N PHE A 231 2.14 -11.53 -8.68
CA PHE A 231 2.26 -12.10 -10.03
C PHE A 231 1.73 -13.52 -10.12
#